data_AF-A0A288Y8Y8-F1
#
_entry.id   AF-A0A288Y8Y8-F1
#
_cell.length_a   1.000
_cell.length_b   1.000
_cell.length_c   1.000
_cell.angle_alpha   90.00
_cell.angle_beta   90.00
_cell.angle_gamma   90.00
#
_symmetry.space_group_name_H-M   'P 1'
#
loop_
_entity.id
_entity.type
_entity.pdbx_description
1 polymer ?
#
loop_
_entity_poly.entity_id
_entity_poly.type
_entity_poly.pdbx_seq_one_letter_code
_entity_poly.pdbx_strand_id
1 'polypeptide(L)'
;FLFFLGFLIYRRNSLKPEHNLDAMTSKEGSFLFNNFLLVIATLAILLGVFSPLLYGREFKAPWFNSWGVPAGILLILLMGAAPLLAWRKGADKIFFSTLLKPLLVGIAGAGMYILFYTKNFTISEYSLGDVLGEIYSVIAVGLGIFTTAGIVQEYHRGIIARKTAYPNENYFFSGFRMLLKNKRRYGGYLVHLAMVILFIGYAGNAFKQNTSIKFFYFLNAPENEKNEIVYSSQDTGVLGNYQISANTLKIKPLVSGEAKNGLNIQNVIVSHEATFQVKRNLKEFSTMVTERRF
;
A
#
# COMPACT_ATOMS: atom_id res chain seq x y z
N PHE A 1 10.95 0.10 27.27
CA PHE A 1 10.20 1.23 26.71
C PHE A 1 10.08 2.40 27.69
N LEU A 2 9.43 2.22 28.86
CA LEU A 2 9.23 3.29 29.85
C LEU A 2 10.54 3.94 30.34
N PHE A 3 11.60 3.16 30.56
CA PHE A 3 12.93 3.69 30.90
C PHE A 3 13.48 4.65 29.84
N PHE A 4 13.42 4.26 28.56
CA PHE A 4 13.88 5.09 27.45
C PHE A 4 13.02 6.35 27.29
N LEU A 5 11.70 6.21 27.42
CA LEU A 5 10.77 7.34 27.36
C LEU A 5 11.03 8.32 28.52
N GLY A 6 11.23 7.81 29.74
CA GLY A 6 11.59 8.61 30.91
C GLY A 6 12.92 9.33 30.72
N PHE A 7 13.93 8.65 30.17
CA PHE A 7 15.22 9.27 29.85
C PHE A 7 15.10 10.38 28.80
N LEU A 8 14.29 10.19 27.76
CA LEU A 8 14.04 11.18 26.71
C LEU A 8 13.35 12.43 27.26
N ILE A 9 12.34 12.24 28.13
CA ILE A 9 11.64 13.33 28.83
C ILE A 9 12.59 14.05 29.79
N TYR A 10 13.44 13.32 30.52
CA TYR A 10 14.45 13.89 31.41
C TYR A 10 15.46 14.76 30.63
N ARG A 11 15.93 14.30 29.47
CA ARG A 11 16.85 15.03 28.58
C ARG A 11 16.18 16.12 27.73
N ARG A 12 14.87 16.37 27.86
CA ARG A 12 14.14 17.31 26.98
C ARG A 12 14.77 18.71 26.88
N ASN A 13 15.36 19.21 27.97
CA ASN A 13 15.98 20.54 27.99
C ASN A 13 17.27 20.57 27.16
N SER A 14 18.00 19.46 27.08
CA SER A 14 19.18 19.30 26.22
C SER A 14 18.83 18.95 24.77
N LEU A 15 17.56 18.62 24.50
CA LEU A 15 17.04 18.29 23.16
C LEU A 15 16.31 19.47 22.52
N LYS A 16 16.31 20.65 23.16
CA LYS A 16 15.72 21.85 22.58
C LYS A 16 16.50 22.22 21.31
N PRO A 17 15.79 22.51 20.20
CA PRO A 17 16.46 22.93 18.98
C PRO A 17 17.16 24.28 19.21
N GLU A 18 18.37 24.44 18.68
CA GLU A 18 19.13 25.70 18.75
C GLU A 18 18.45 26.83 17.98
N HIS A 19 17.64 26.48 16.98
CA HIS A 19 16.90 27.43 16.14
C HIS A 19 15.48 26.92 15.85
N ASN A 20 14.51 27.84 15.76
CA ASN A 20 13.13 27.49 15.45
C ASN A 20 12.95 27.24 13.94
N LEU A 21 11.93 26.46 13.57
CA LEU A 21 11.59 26.27 12.16
C LEU A 21 11.13 27.60 11.54
N ASP A 22 11.88 28.11 10.57
CA ASP A 22 11.56 29.37 9.89
C ASP A 22 10.29 29.26 9.02
N ALA A 23 10.01 28.09 8.43
CA ALA A 23 8.81 27.82 7.63
C ALA A 23 8.49 26.32 7.56
N MET A 24 7.21 25.93 7.69
CA MET A 24 6.78 24.54 7.54
C MET A 24 6.96 24.00 6.11
N THR A 25 6.85 24.89 5.11
CA THR A 25 7.05 24.59 3.69
C THR A 25 8.52 24.51 3.27
N SER A 26 9.45 24.71 4.21
CA SER A 26 10.88 24.54 3.94
C SER A 26 11.25 23.07 3.79
N LYS A 27 12.47 22.82 3.30
CA LYS A 27 13.04 21.47 3.27
C LYS A 27 13.16 20.86 4.67
N GLU A 28 13.54 21.65 5.67
CA GLU A 28 13.63 21.22 7.07
C GLU A 28 12.26 20.87 7.65
N GLY A 29 11.25 21.72 7.40
CA GLY A 29 9.87 21.46 7.79
C GLY A 29 9.30 20.20 7.15
N SER A 30 9.60 19.97 5.86
CA SER A 30 9.19 18.78 5.13
C SER A 30 9.85 17.51 5.65
N PHE A 31 11.13 17.56 6.05
CA PHE A 31 11.78 16.42 6.71
C PHE A 31 11.14 16.10 8.06
N LEU A 32 10.83 17.12 8.87
CA LEU A 32 10.17 16.91 10.15
C LEU A 32 8.76 16.33 9.96
N PHE A 33 7.98 16.86 9.02
CA PHE A 33 6.64 16.38 8.73
C PHE A 33 6.65 14.94 8.19
N ASN A 34 7.63 14.59 7.33
CA ASN A 34 7.82 13.21 6.88
C ASN A 34 8.08 12.26 8.07
N ASN A 35 9.04 12.61 8.94
CA ASN A 35 9.33 11.78 10.12
C ASN A 35 8.12 11.64 11.05
N PHE A 36 7.36 12.72 11.24
CA PHE A 36 6.13 12.70 12.02
C PHE A 36 5.09 11.74 11.44
N LEU A 37 4.88 11.76 10.12
CA LEU A 37 3.99 10.82 9.43
C LEU A 37 4.45 9.37 9.59
N LEU A 38 5.76 9.10 9.48
CA LEU A 38 6.31 7.76 9.69
C LEU A 38 6.08 7.25 11.12
N VAL A 39 6.19 8.12 12.13
CA VAL A 39 5.91 7.77 13.53
C VAL A 39 4.41 7.45 13.71
N ILE A 40 3.50 8.27 13.18
CA ILE A 40 2.06 7.98 13.23
C ILE A 40 1.74 6.67 12.52
N ALA A 41 2.29 6.44 11.33
CA ALA A 41 2.08 5.21 10.58
C ALA A 41 2.58 3.99 11.38
N THR A 42 3.74 4.11 12.05
CA THR A 42 4.27 3.06 12.91
C THR A 42 3.32 2.78 14.08
N LEU A 43 2.82 3.82 14.76
CA LEU A 43 1.86 3.67 15.87
C LEU A 43 0.55 3.03 15.41
N ALA A 44 0.03 3.43 14.25
CA ALA A 44 -1.17 2.83 13.67
C ALA A 44 -0.93 1.35 13.37
N ILE A 45 0.16 1.00 12.67
CA ILE A 45 0.47 -0.41 12.39
C ILE A 45 0.62 -1.22 13.68
N LEU A 46 1.33 -0.66 14.68
CA LEU A 46 1.52 -1.29 15.98
C LEU A 46 0.17 -1.59 16.67
N LEU A 47 -0.74 -0.62 16.73
CA LEU A 47 -2.07 -0.79 17.32
C LEU A 47 -2.90 -1.83 16.56
N GLY A 48 -2.78 -1.88 15.24
CA GLY A 48 -3.47 -2.87 14.41
C GLY A 48 -2.96 -4.28 14.64
N VAL A 49 -1.63 -4.45 14.74
CA VAL A 49 -1.00 -5.76 14.98
C VAL A 49 -1.31 -6.27 16.39
N PHE A 50 -1.28 -5.39 17.40
CA PHE A 50 -1.62 -5.75 18.78
C PHE A 50 -3.13 -5.76 19.07
N SER A 51 -3.98 -5.55 18.07
CA SER A 51 -5.42 -5.47 18.28
C SER A 51 -6.05 -6.71 18.95
N PRO A 52 -5.58 -7.97 18.72
CA PRO A 52 -6.12 -9.13 19.41
C PRO A 52 -5.88 -9.08 20.92
N LEU A 53 -4.70 -8.61 21.32
CA LEU A 53 -4.32 -8.48 22.72
C LEU A 53 -5.06 -7.32 23.40
N LEU A 54 -5.21 -6.20 22.70
CA LEU A 54 -5.77 -4.97 23.26
C LEU A 54 -7.30 -4.91 23.21
N TYR A 55 -7.91 -5.48 22.17
CA TYR A 55 -9.34 -5.37 21.87
C TYR A 55 -10.05 -6.72 21.74
N GLY A 56 -9.36 -7.85 21.94
CA GLY A 56 -9.94 -9.19 21.82
C GLY A 56 -10.34 -9.59 20.40
N ARG A 57 -9.92 -8.83 19.38
CA ARG A 57 -10.22 -9.12 17.97
C ARG A 57 -9.12 -8.63 17.03
N GLU A 58 -8.90 -9.38 15.95
CA GLU A 58 -8.00 -8.99 14.87
C GLU A 58 -8.61 -7.91 13.97
N PHE A 59 -7.91 -6.81 13.78
CA PHE A 59 -8.23 -5.85 12.74
C PHE A 59 -7.85 -6.41 11.36
N LYS A 60 -8.73 -6.21 10.39
CA LYS A 60 -8.56 -6.72 9.01
C LYS A 60 -8.07 -5.60 8.08
N ALA A 61 -7.75 -5.97 6.84
CA ALA A 61 -7.18 -5.07 5.83
C ALA A 61 -7.86 -3.69 5.70
N PRO A 62 -9.20 -3.54 5.79
CA PRO A 62 -9.84 -2.22 5.71
C PRO A 62 -9.35 -1.21 6.77
N TRP A 63 -9.05 -1.68 7.98
CA TRP A 63 -8.53 -0.83 9.05
C TRP A 63 -7.10 -0.38 8.78
N PHE A 64 -6.23 -1.27 8.29
CA PHE A 64 -4.87 -0.88 7.91
C PHE A 64 -4.87 0.06 6.71
N ASN A 65 -5.75 -0.15 5.74
CA ASN A 65 -5.86 0.69 4.56
C ASN A 65 -6.35 2.11 4.90
N SER A 66 -7.26 2.26 5.87
CA SER A 66 -7.77 3.59 6.25
C SER A 66 -6.69 4.50 6.84
N TRP A 67 -5.65 3.94 7.46
CA TRP A 67 -4.47 4.68 7.94
C TRP A 67 -3.33 4.72 6.91
N GLY A 68 -3.04 3.57 6.30
CA GLY A 68 -1.90 3.39 5.41
C GLY A 68 -2.03 4.13 4.08
N VAL A 69 -3.23 4.18 3.49
CA VAL A 69 -3.44 4.85 2.20
C VAL A 69 -3.23 6.36 2.31
N PRO A 70 -3.87 7.09 3.25
CA PRO A 70 -3.61 8.52 3.41
C PRO A 70 -2.14 8.82 3.76
N ALA A 71 -1.54 8.02 4.65
CA ALA A 71 -0.13 8.18 5.00
C ALA A 71 0.77 8.00 3.78
N GLY A 72 0.55 6.96 2.96
CA GLY A 72 1.30 6.71 1.73
C GLY A 72 1.19 7.85 0.72
N ILE A 73 -0.02 8.38 0.51
CA ILE A 73 -0.26 9.54 -0.38
C ILE A 73 0.51 10.77 0.10
N LEU A 74 0.47 11.07 1.40
CA LEU A 74 1.24 12.19 1.95
C LEU A 74 2.74 11.95 1.83
N LEU A 75 3.22 10.75 2.11
CA LEU A 75 4.63 10.39 2.02
C LEU A 75 5.16 10.55 0.59
N ILE A 76 4.45 10.07 -0.43
CA ILE A 76 4.90 10.21 -1.82
C ILE A 76 4.89 11.68 -2.27
N LEU A 77 3.90 12.48 -1.86
CA LEU A 77 3.86 13.91 -2.12
C LEU A 77 5.06 14.62 -1.51
N LEU A 78 5.32 14.38 -0.22
CA LEU A 78 6.46 14.97 0.49
C LEU A 78 7.79 14.53 -0.11
N MET A 79 7.91 13.25 -0.45
CA MET A 79 9.10 12.67 -1.06
C MET A 79 9.40 13.26 -2.43
N GLY A 80 8.37 13.53 -3.25
CA GLY A 80 8.52 14.21 -4.53
C GLY A 80 8.81 15.70 -4.40
N ALA A 81 8.22 16.38 -3.42
CA ALA A 81 8.41 17.81 -3.22
C ALA A 81 9.76 18.13 -2.55
N ALA A 82 10.17 17.40 -1.52
CA ALA A 82 11.33 17.73 -0.68
C ALA A 82 12.67 17.94 -1.41
N PRO A 83 13.02 17.18 -2.47
CA PRO A 83 14.23 17.44 -3.27
C PRO A 83 14.23 18.83 -3.92
N LEU A 84 13.05 19.34 -4.26
CA LEU A 84 12.82 20.56 -5.02
C LEU A 84 12.68 21.80 -4.12
N LEU A 85 12.52 21.60 -2.81
CA LEU A 85 12.38 22.68 -1.83
C LEU A 85 13.73 23.35 -1.51
N ALA A 86 13.68 24.67 -1.38
CA ALA A 86 14.80 25.46 -0.87
C ALA A 86 14.94 25.31 0.65
N TRP A 87 16.14 25.55 1.17
CA TRP A 87 16.48 25.39 2.59
C TRP A 87 15.93 26.52 3.50
N ARG A 88 15.71 27.76 3.00
CA ARG A 88 15.34 28.94 3.83
C ARG A 88 14.38 29.91 3.10
N LYS A 89 14.05 31.05 3.74
CA LYS A 89 13.18 32.15 3.26
C LYS A 89 13.38 32.47 1.77
N GLY A 90 12.26 32.67 1.06
CA GLY A 90 12.21 32.76 -0.40
C GLY A 90 11.83 31.44 -1.09
N ALA A 91 11.59 30.39 -0.30
CA ALA A 91 11.11 29.10 -0.76
C ALA A 91 9.86 29.26 -1.63
N ASP A 92 8.88 30.08 -1.26
CA ASP A 92 7.58 30.19 -1.92
C ASP A 92 7.67 30.61 -3.41
N LYS A 93 8.56 31.56 -3.74
CA LYS A 93 8.76 32.00 -5.15
C LYS A 93 9.55 30.97 -5.97
N ILE A 94 10.55 30.32 -5.37
CA ILE A 94 11.36 29.29 -6.02
C ILE A 94 10.59 27.95 -6.09
N PHE A 95 9.67 27.74 -5.15
CA PHE A 95 8.79 26.60 -4.98
C PHE A 95 7.92 26.47 -6.22
N PHE A 96 7.16 27.51 -6.57
CA PHE A 96 6.33 27.44 -7.78
C PHE A 96 7.18 27.31 -9.05
N SER A 97 8.29 28.05 -9.20
CA SER A 97 9.09 27.96 -10.43
C SER A 97 9.79 26.62 -10.63
N THR A 98 10.10 25.88 -9.55
CA THR A 98 10.80 24.59 -9.61
C THR A 98 9.86 23.40 -9.54
N LEU A 99 8.75 23.51 -8.82
CA LEU A 99 7.79 22.44 -8.59
C LEU A 99 6.72 22.39 -9.69
N LEU A 100 6.43 23.52 -10.35
CA LEU A 100 5.37 23.61 -11.36
C LEU A 100 5.59 22.65 -12.53
N LYS A 101 6.83 22.52 -13.03
CA LYS A 101 7.11 21.61 -14.16
C LYS A 101 6.80 20.15 -13.79
N PRO A 102 7.37 19.56 -12.71
CA PRO A 102 6.95 18.23 -12.26
C PRO A 102 5.47 18.12 -11.96
N LEU A 103 4.85 19.15 -11.36
CA LEU A 103 3.43 19.14 -11.00
C LEU A 103 2.54 19.04 -12.23
N LEU A 104 2.82 19.82 -13.28
CA LEU A 104 2.09 19.75 -14.55
C LEU A 104 2.24 18.38 -15.21
N VAL A 105 3.43 17.78 -15.16
CA VAL A 105 3.66 16.42 -15.67
C VAL A 105 2.87 15.39 -14.86
N GLY A 106 2.81 15.53 -13.53
CA GLY A 106 2.00 14.69 -12.65
C GLY A 106 0.49 14.81 -12.93
N ILE A 107 -0.03 16.03 -13.09
CA ILE A 107 -1.44 16.28 -13.43
C ILE A 107 -1.78 15.71 -14.81
N ALA A 108 -0.94 15.94 -15.81
CA ALA A 108 -1.13 15.37 -17.15
C ALA A 108 -1.09 13.83 -17.11
N GLY A 109 -0.17 13.27 -16.33
CA GLY A 109 -0.06 11.83 -16.09
C GLY A 109 -1.31 11.23 -15.44
N ALA A 110 -1.85 11.88 -14.40
CA ALA A 110 -3.10 11.49 -13.77
C ALA A 110 -4.28 11.59 -14.77
N GLY A 111 -4.35 12.65 -15.57
CA GLY A 111 -5.36 12.80 -16.62
C GLY A 111 -5.30 11.67 -17.65
N MET A 112 -4.11 11.35 -18.16
CA MET A 112 -3.91 10.21 -19.07
C MET A 112 -4.29 8.87 -18.41
N TYR A 113 -3.95 8.69 -17.13
CA TYR A 113 -4.32 7.50 -16.38
C TYR A 113 -5.83 7.35 -16.25
N ILE A 114 -6.57 8.43 -15.94
CA ILE A 114 -8.04 8.43 -15.91
C ILE A 114 -8.60 8.01 -17.27
N LEU A 115 -8.13 8.65 -18.35
CA LEU A 115 -8.60 8.33 -19.71
C LEU A 115 -8.33 6.87 -20.09
N PHE A 116 -7.15 6.35 -19.74
CA PHE A 116 -6.79 4.95 -19.97
C PHE A 116 -7.68 4.01 -19.14
N TYR A 117 -7.86 4.31 -17.85
CA TYR A 117 -8.63 3.47 -16.93
C TYR A 117 -10.10 3.39 -17.36
N THR A 118 -10.77 4.55 -17.54
CA THR A 118 -12.19 4.61 -17.93
C THR A 118 -12.46 3.97 -19.30
N LYS A 119 -11.50 4.02 -20.24
CA LYS A 119 -11.67 3.41 -21.57
C LYS A 119 -11.54 1.88 -21.56
N ASN A 120 -10.65 1.34 -20.74
CA ASN A 120 -10.30 -0.09 -20.77
C ASN A 120 -10.98 -0.90 -19.67
N PHE A 121 -11.44 -0.24 -18.60
CA PHE A 121 -12.04 -0.88 -17.44
C PHE A 121 -13.38 -0.22 -17.15
N THR A 122 -14.45 -0.98 -17.36
CA THR A 122 -15.81 -0.59 -16.98
C THR A 122 -16.27 -1.49 -15.84
N ILE A 123 -16.68 -0.87 -14.73
CA ILE A 123 -17.28 -1.56 -13.60
C ILE A 123 -18.79 -1.34 -13.68
N SER A 124 -19.57 -2.42 -13.74
CA SER A 124 -21.02 -2.38 -13.88
C SER A 124 -21.75 -2.07 -12.57
N GLU A 125 -21.11 -2.32 -11.42
CA GLU A 125 -21.65 -2.04 -10.08
C GLU A 125 -20.59 -1.37 -9.22
N TYR A 126 -20.79 -0.10 -8.89
CA TYR A 126 -19.87 0.67 -8.05
C TYR A 126 -20.30 0.59 -6.57
N SER A 127 -19.43 0.11 -5.70
CA SER A 127 -19.52 0.42 -4.26
C SER A 127 -18.76 1.71 -3.94
N LEU A 128 -19.11 2.37 -2.83
CA LEU A 128 -18.39 3.57 -2.37
C LEU A 128 -16.90 3.29 -2.09
N GLY A 129 -16.56 2.05 -1.71
CA GLY A 129 -15.18 1.62 -1.53
C GLY A 129 -14.39 1.55 -2.84
N ASP A 130 -15.04 1.16 -3.93
CA ASP A 130 -14.40 1.07 -5.26
C ASP A 130 -14.09 2.46 -5.80
N VAL A 131 -15.03 3.42 -5.64
CA VAL A 131 -14.81 4.83 -6.00
C VAL A 131 -13.62 5.42 -5.26
N LEU A 132 -13.53 5.20 -3.95
CA LEU A 132 -12.40 5.68 -3.15
C LEU A 132 -11.09 5.02 -3.58
N GLY A 133 -11.11 3.72 -3.88
CA GLY A 133 -9.95 2.98 -4.41
C GLY A 133 -9.43 3.57 -5.72
N GLU A 134 -10.33 3.88 -6.65
CA GLU A 134 -9.98 4.53 -7.93
C GLU A 134 -9.40 5.93 -7.72
N ILE A 135 -10.03 6.76 -6.89
CA ILE A 135 -9.53 8.10 -6.56
C ILE A 135 -8.11 8.01 -5.98
N TYR A 136 -7.90 7.14 -5.00
CA TYR A 136 -6.57 6.96 -4.40
C TYR A 136 -5.55 6.42 -5.39
N SER A 137 -5.97 5.56 -6.32
CA SER A 137 -5.10 5.08 -7.40
C SER A 137 -4.69 6.19 -8.35
N VAL A 138 -5.62 7.05 -8.78
CA VAL A 138 -5.32 8.20 -9.63
C VAL A 138 -4.34 9.15 -8.93
N ILE A 139 -4.58 9.45 -7.65
CA ILE A 139 -3.70 10.30 -6.85
C ILE A 139 -2.31 9.67 -6.72
N ALA A 140 -2.22 8.37 -6.39
CA ALA A 140 -0.95 7.68 -6.24
C ALA A 140 -0.14 7.65 -7.54
N VAL A 141 -0.78 7.36 -8.68
CA VAL A 141 -0.12 7.37 -10.00
C VAL A 141 0.32 8.78 -10.38
N GLY A 142 -0.55 9.78 -10.22
CA GLY A 142 -0.22 11.18 -10.49
C GLY A 142 0.95 11.69 -9.65
N LEU A 143 0.95 11.40 -8.35
CA LEU A 143 2.05 11.75 -7.44
C LEU A 143 3.33 10.94 -7.73
N GLY A 144 3.21 9.70 -8.20
CA GLY A 144 4.34 8.91 -8.66
C GLY A 144 5.01 9.50 -9.90
N ILE A 145 4.21 9.94 -10.88
CA ILE A 145 4.68 10.62 -12.08
C ILE A 145 5.31 11.98 -11.72
N PHE A 146 4.65 12.76 -10.85
CA PHE A 146 5.19 14.00 -10.29
C PHE A 146 6.57 13.79 -9.65
N THR A 147 6.68 12.79 -8.78
CA THR A 147 7.94 12.48 -8.07
C THR A 147 9.03 12.04 -9.04
N THR A 148 8.68 11.20 -10.01
CA THR A 148 9.61 10.74 -11.06
C THR A 148 10.10 11.91 -11.90
N ALA A 149 9.21 12.81 -12.31
CA ALA A 149 9.56 14.02 -13.04
C ALA A 149 10.49 14.94 -12.23
N GLY A 150 10.23 15.07 -10.92
CA GLY A 150 11.10 15.80 -9.99
C GLY A 150 12.51 15.18 -9.89
N ILE A 151 12.59 13.85 -9.78
CA ILE A 151 13.87 13.12 -9.77
C ILE A 151 14.62 13.34 -11.08
N VAL A 152 13.95 13.15 -12.22
CA VAL A 152 14.55 13.37 -13.55
C VAL A 152 15.06 14.81 -13.68
N GLN A 153 14.29 15.79 -13.21
CA GLN A 153 14.70 17.20 -13.20
C GLN A 153 15.99 17.42 -12.38
N GLU A 154 16.10 16.82 -11.19
CA GLU A 154 17.28 16.94 -10.33
C GLU A 154 18.51 16.23 -10.92
N TYR A 155 18.35 15.07 -11.54
CA TYR A 155 19.41 14.41 -12.29
C TYR A 155 19.87 15.28 -13.46
N HIS A 156 18.92 15.77 -14.28
CA HIS A 156 19.23 16.62 -15.43
C HIS A 156 20.00 17.89 -15.02
N ARG A 157 19.54 18.60 -13.98
CA ARG A 157 20.22 19.79 -13.45
C ARG A 157 21.64 19.48 -12.98
N GLY A 158 21.84 18.35 -12.29
CA GLY A 158 23.16 17.92 -11.85
C GLY A 158 24.11 17.62 -13.01
N ILE A 159 23.62 16.95 -14.06
CA ILE A 159 24.40 16.62 -15.25
C ILE A 159 24.83 17.91 -15.97
N ILE A 160 23.90 18.84 -16.17
CA ILE A 160 24.19 20.13 -16.82
C ILE A 160 25.20 20.93 -15.99
N ALA A 161 25.02 21.04 -14.67
CA ALA A 161 25.95 21.75 -13.81
C ALA A 161 27.39 21.19 -13.91
N ARG A 162 27.53 19.86 -14.00
CA ARG A 162 28.84 19.24 -14.22
C ARG A 162 29.38 19.54 -15.61
N LYS A 163 28.57 19.41 -16.65
CA LYS A 163 28.98 19.70 -18.03
C LYS A 163 29.43 21.15 -18.18
N THR A 164 28.79 22.10 -17.52
CA THR A 164 29.21 23.51 -17.50
C THR A 164 30.57 23.68 -16.82
N ALA A 165 30.85 22.92 -15.74
CA ALA A 165 32.15 22.95 -15.08
C ALA A 165 33.26 22.23 -15.87
N TYR A 166 32.90 21.25 -16.71
CA TYR A 166 33.82 20.48 -17.54
C TYR A 166 33.28 20.37 -18.98
N PRO A 167 33.45 21.42 -19.81
CA PRO A 167 32.82 21.50 -21.15
C PRO A 167 33.19 20.38 -22.11
N ASN A 168 34.35 19.75 -21.91
CA ASN A 168 34.85 18.65 -22.73
C ASN A 168 34.20 17.29 -22.40
N GLU A 169 33.45 17.18 -21.30
CA GLU A 169 32.71 15.96 -20.97
C GLU A 169 31.39 15.89 -21.76
N ASN A 170 31.08 14.74 -22.35
CA ASN A 170 29.76 14.51 -22.95
C ASN A 170 28.69 14.34 -21.84
N TYR A 171 27.40 14.40 -22.22
CA TYR A 171 26.28 14.39 -21.26
C TYR A 171 26.24 13.10 -20.41
N PHE A 172 26.41 11.94 -21.04
CA PHE A 172 26.36 10.65 -20.35
C PHE A 172 27.53 10.44 -19.40
N PHE A 173 28.74 10.79 -19.82
CA PHE A 173 29.94 10.72 -19.01
C PHE A 173 29.88 11.70 -17.84
N SER A 174 29.38 12.92 -18.07
CA SER A 174 29.09 13.89 -17.00
C SER A 174 28.12 13.30 -15.98
N GLY A 175 27.05 12.63 -16.43
CA GLY A 175 26.11 11.95 -15.54
C GLY A 175 26.74 10.83 -14.73
N PHE A 176 27.49 9.93 -15.37
CA PHE A 176 28.17 8.85 -14.66
C PHE A 176 29.14 9.38 -13.60
N ARG A 177 29.98 10.36 -13.95
CA ARG A 177 30.92 11.00 -13.01
C ARG A 177 30.21 11.73 -11.88
N MET A 178 29.11 12.42 -12.17
CA MET A 178 28.27 13.08 -11.16
C MET A 178 27.73 12.08 -10.13
N LEU A 179 27.23 10.92 -10.59
CA LEU A 179 26.71 9.86 -9.72
C LEU A 179 27.80 9.30 -8.81
N LEU A 180 28.98 9.01 -9.35
CA LEU A 180 30.11 8.49 -8.59
C LEU A 180 30.63 9.48 -7.54
N LYS A 181 30.59 10.78 -7.84
CA LYS A 181 31.03 11.81 -6.89
C LYS A 181 30.05 12.00 -5.74
N ASN A 182 28.75 11.95 -6.03
CA ASN A 182 27.68 12.30 -5.08
C ASN A 182 26.75 11.11 -4.78
N LYS A 183 27.32 9.93 -4.51
CA LYS A 183 26.59 8.67 -4.31
C LYS A 183 25.45 8.78 -3.30
N ARG A 184 25.67 9.48 -2.17
CA ARG A 184 24.65 9.66 -1.12
C ARG A 184 23.42 10.42 -1.61
N ARG A 185 23.61 11.52 -2.35
CA ARG A 185 22.50 12.34 -2.85
C ARG A 185 21.69 11.60 -3.91
N TYR A 186 22.37 11.10 -4.95
CA TYR A 186 21.69 10.46 -6.06
C TYR A 186 21.21 9.04 -5.74
N GLY A 187 21.90 8.33 -4.84
CA GLY A 187 21.41 7.08 -4.26
C GLY A 187 20.13 7.29 -3.44
N GLY A 188 20.01 8.41 -2.72
CA GLY A 188 18.75 8.79 -2.08
C GLY A 188 17.59 8.90 -3.07
N TYR A 189 17.81 9.55 -4.22
CA TYR A 189 16.78 9.64 -5.27
C TYR A 189 16.45 8.28 -5.90
N LEU A 190 17.40 7.34 -5.98
CA LEU A 190 17.11 5.98 -6.43
C LEU A 190 16.16 5.25 -5.47
N VAL A 191 16.33 5.44 -4.15
CA VAL A 191 15.40 4.92 -3.15
C VAL A 191 14.02 5.56 -3.32
N HIS A 192 13.94 6.86 -3.61
CA HIS A 192 12.67 7.54 -3.87
C HIS A 192 11.96 6.94 -5.10
N LEU A 193 12.71 6.67 -6.17
CA LEU A 193 12.18 6.00 -7.36
C LEU A 193 11.67 4.59 -7.04
N ALA A 194 12.39 3.81 -6.23
CA ALA A 194 11.94 2.49 -5.79
C ALA A 194 10.61 2.58 -5.01
N MET A 195 10.47 3.59 -4.14
CA MET A 195 9.21 3.85 -3.43
C MET A 195 8.07 4.22 -4.38
N VAL A 196 8.33 5.03 -5.42
CA VAL A 196 7.32 5.34 -6.45
C VAL A 196 6.82 4.07 -7.13
N ILE A 197 7.74 3.18 -7.54
CA ILE A 197 7.38 1.91 -8.19
C ILE A 197 6.50 1.06 -7.26
N LEU A 198 6.85 0.99 -5.96
CA LEU A 198 6.05 0.31 -4.95
C LEU A 198 4.63 0.88 -4.83
N PHE A 199 4.49 2.21 -4.73
CA PHE A 199 3.18 2.85 -4.61
C PHE A 199 2.32 2.70 -5.86
N ILE A 200 2.91 2.76 -7.05
CA ILE A 200 2.19 2.45 -8.31
C ILE A 200 1.73 0.98 -8.31
N GLY A 201 2.57 0.07 -7.83
CA GLY A 201 2.18 -1.33 -7.64
C GLY A 201 0.98 -1.50 -6.71
N TYR A 202 0.93 -0.77 -5.60
CA TYR A 202 -0.21 -0.78 -4.68
C TYR A 202 -1.47 -0.13 -5.27
N ALA A 203 -1.31 0.93 -6.07
CA ALA A 203 -2.42 1.55 -6.82
C ALA A 203 -3.08 0.54 -7.78
N GLY A 204 -2.33 -0.47 -8.23
CA GLY A 204 -2.82 -1.63 -8.98
C GLY A 204 -4.02 -2.36 -8.35
N ASN A 205 -4.24 -2.23 -7.04
CA ASN A 205 -5.43 -2.78 -6.39
C ASN A 205 -6.75 -2.19 -6.93
N ALA A 206 -6.76 -0.97 -7.47
CA ALA A 206 -7.96 -0.40 -8.06
C ALA A 206 -8.46 -1.17 -9.29
N PHE A 207 -7.58 -1.92 -9.97
CA PHE A 207 -7.98 -2.77 -11.10
C PHE A 207 -8.61 -4.11 -10.66
N LYS A 208 -8.63 -4.42 -9.35
CA LYS A 208 -9.24 -5.66 -8.86
C LYS A 208 -10.75 -5.54 -8.95
N GLN A 209 -11.35 -6.37 -9.80
CA GLN A 209 -12.79 -6.56 -9.82
C GLN A 209 -13.16 -7.60 -8.76
N ASN A 210 -13.89 -7.18 -7.73
CA ASN A 210 -14.44 -8.08 -6.72
C ASN A 210 -15.81 -8.60 -7.19
N THR A 211 -15.82 -9.56 -8.10
CA THR A 211 -17.07 -10.23 -8.46
C THR A 211 -17.32 -11.37 -7.48
N SER A 212 -18.53 -11.42 -6.92
CA SER A 212 -18.95 -12.47 -6.00
C SER A 212 -20.16 -13.20 -6.54
N ILE A 213 -20.23 -14.49 -6.26
CA ILE A 213 -21.41 -15.30 -6.50
C ILE A 213 -21.85 -15.94 -5.19
N LYS A 214 -23.16 -16.04 -5.00
CA LYS A 214 -23.77 -16.67 -3.83
C LYS A 214 -24.23 -18.06 -4.21
N PHE A 215 -23.92 -19.02 -3.35
CA PHE A 215 -24.38 -20.40 -3.46
C PHE A 215 -25.20 -20.75 -2.23
N PHE A 216 -26.29 -21.48 -2.42
CA PHE A 216 -27.08 -22.07 -1.36
C PHE A 216 -26.51 -23.45 -1.01
N TYR A 217 -26.41 -23.70 0.29
CA TYR A 217 -25.87 -24.92 0.87
C TYR A 217 -26.92 -25.56 1.76
N PHE A 218 -27.09 -26.86 1.64
CA PHE A 218 -28.02 -27.65 2.44
C PHE A 218 -27.24 -28.48 3.45
N LEU A 219 -27.65 -28.44 4.71
CA LEU A 219 -27.05 -29.23 5.78
C LEU A 219 -27.33 -30.71 5.52
N ASN A 220 -26.29 -31.53 5.48
CA ASN A 220 -26.43 -32.99 5.43
C ASN A 220 -26.83 -33.50 6.82
N ALA A 221 -27.52 -34.64 6.85
CA ALA A 221 -27.81 -35.32 8.11
C ALA A 221 -26.49 -35.59 8.87
N PRO A 222 -26.43 -35.31 10.18
CA PRO A 222 -25.23 -35.53 10.96
C PRO A 222 -24.88 -37.02 10.98
N GLU A 223 -23.71 -37.38 10.49
CA GLU A 223 -23.15 -38.72 10.64
C GLU A 223 -22.52 -38.81 12.04
N ASN A 224 -23.11 -39.62 12.92
CA ASN A 224 -22.72 -39.73 14.34
C ASN A 224 -21.24 -40.10 14.58
N GLU A 225 -20.51 -40.56 13.56
CA GLU A 225 -19.11 -41.00 13.68
C GLU A 225 -18.09 -39.93 13.27
N LYS A 226 -18.50 -38.84 12.60
CA LYS A 226 -17.58 -37.79 12.16
C LYS A 226 -17.85 -36.50 12.92
N ASN A 227 -16.83 -35.96 13.59
CA ASN A 227 -16.84 -34.61 14.16
C ASN A 227 -16.74 -33.54 13.06
N GLU A 228 -17.63 -33.57 12.06
CA GLU A 228 -17.70 -32.57 11.00
C GLU A 228 -19.16 -32.25 10.68
N ILE A 229 -19.43 -30.96 10.43
CA ILE A 229 -20.71 -30.52 9.87
C ILE A 229 -20.49 -30.39 8.36
N VAL A 230 -21.25 -31.16 7.59
CA VAL A 230 -21.14 -31.17 6.13
C VAL A 230 -22.38 -30.52 5.53
N TYR A 231 -22.16 -29.54 4.67
CA TYR A 231 -23.17 -29.02 3.78
C TYR A 231 -22.86 -29.44 2.34
N SER A 232 -23.89 -29.72 1.57
CA SER A 232 -23.79 -29.98 0.14
C SER A 232 -24.48 -28.87 -0.65
N SER A 233 -23.97 -28.60 -1.84
CA SER A 233 -24.61 -27.71 -2.81
C SER A 233 -24.64 -28.40 -4.17
N GLN A 234 -25.63 -28.05 -4.97
CA GLN A 234 -25.67 -28.34 -6.41
C GLN A 234 -25.71 -27.03 -7.21
N ASP A 235 -25.61 -25.90 -6.51
CA ASP A 235 -25.70 -24.61 -7.16
C ASP A 235 -24.51 -24.40 -8.06
N THR A 236 -24.82 -23.94 -9.25
CA THR A 236 -23.84 -23.55 -10.24
C THR A 236 -24.16 -22.16 -10.68
N GLY A 237 -23.13 -21.34 -10.82
CA GLY A 237 -23.32 -20.07 -11.48
C GLY A 237 -22.10 -19.60 -12.23
N VAL A 238 -22.32 -18.52 -12.96
CA VAL A 238 -21.44 -18.10 -14.04
C VAL A 238 -20.86 -16.75 -13.69
N LEU A 239 -19.54 -16.65 -13.75
CA LEU A 239 -18.75 -15.48 -13.45
C LEU A 239 -17.85 -15.18 -14.65
N GLY A 240 -18.31 -14.30 -15.54
CA GLY A 240 -17.66 -14.07 -16.84
C GLY A 240 -17.62 -15.37 -17.67
N ASN A 241 -16.41 -15.83 -17.99
CA ASN A 241 -16.20 -17.06 -18.78
C ASN A 241 -16.01 -18.32 -17.92
N TYR A 242 -16.22 -18.20 -16.59
CA TYR A 242 -16.10 -19.29 -15.64
C TYR A 242 -17.48 -19.76 -15.20
N GLN A 243 -17.70 -21.06 -15.21
CA GLN A 243 -18.82 -21.72 -14.56
C GLN A 243 -18.28 -22.37 -13.28
N ILE A 244 -18.81 -21.97 -12.13
CA ILE A 244 -18.38 -22.43 -10.82
C ILE A 244 -19.56 -23.17 -10.18
N SER A 245 -19.37 -24.46 -9.90
CA SER A 245 -20.30 -25.30 -9.16
C SER A 245 -19.80 -25.48 -7.74
N ALA A 246 -20.64 -25.18 -6.77
CA ALA A 246 -20.38 -25.47 -5.36
C ALA A 246 -20.76 -26.92 -5.08
N ASN A 247 -19.88 -27.70 -4.43
CA ASN A 247 -20.13 -29.12 -4.16
C ASN A 247 -20.33 -29.38 -2.68
N THR A 248 -19.31 -29.10 -1.85
CA THR A 248 -19.36 -29.39 -0.41
C THR A 248 -18.73 -28.25 0.38
N LEU A 249 -19.27 -27.99 1.56
CA LEU A 249 -18.70 -27.11 2.58
C LEU A 249 -18.66 -27.89 3.90
N LYS A 250 -17.45 -28.13 4.41
CA LYS A 250 -17.22 -28.85 5.66
C LYS A 250 -16.72 -27.88 6.73
N ILE A 251 -17.31 -27.98 7.91
CA ILE A 251 -16.91 -27.26 9.11
C ILE A 251 -16.41 -28.28 10.11
N LYS A 252 -15.15 -28.17 10.54
CA LYS A 252 -14.55 -29.11 11.50
C LYS A 252 -13.89 -28.36 12.66
N PRO A 253 -14.16 -28.74 13.92
CA PRO A 253 -13.36 -28.29 15.04
C PRO A 253 -12.03 -29.05 15.04
N LEU A 254 -10.93 -28.31 15.02
CA LEU A 254 -9.58 -28.79 15.23
C LEU A 254 -9.17 -28.46 16.66
N VAL A 255 -8.94 -29.49 17.46
CA VAL A 255 -8.50 -29.34 18.85
C VAL A 255 -6.98 -29.41 18.88
N SER A 256 -6.34 -28.35 19.36
CA SER A 256 -4.88 -28.34 19.54
C SER A 256 -4.52 -28.75 20.98
N GLY A 257 -3.91 -29.92 21.15
CA GLY A 257 -3.38 -30.44 22.43
C GLY A 257 -4.08 -31.70 22.97
N GLU A 258 -3.36 -32.47 23.79
CA GLU A 258 -3.90 -33.66 24.48
C GLU A 258 -5.03 -33.25 25.44
N ALA A 259 -6.20 -33.86 25.26
CA ALA A 259 -7.42 -33.62 26.03
C ALA A 259 -7.37 -34.18 27.47
N LYS A 260 -6.35 -33.84 28.26
CA LYS A 260 -6.25 -34.27 29.66
C LYS A 260 -7.11 -33.44 30.64
N ASN A 261 -7.44 -32.19 30.30
CA ASN A 261 -8.20 -31.27 31.19
C ASN A 261 -9.50 -30.69 30.57
N GLY A 262 -10.07 -31.38 29.57
CA GLY A 262 -11.28 -30.91 28.89
C GLY A 262 -11.00 -29.88 27.79
N LEU A 263 -11.98 -29.71 26.89
CA LEU A 263 -11.91 -28.82 25.74
C LEU A 263 -12.01 -27.36 26.20
N ASN A 264 -10.89 -26.63 26.20
CA ASN A 264 -10.91 -25.17 26.34
C ASN A 264 -11.31 -24.54 25.00
N ILE A 265 -12.35 -23.70 24.98
CA ILE A 265 -12.81 -22.98 23.78
C ILE A 265 -11.66 -22.19 23.11
N GLN A 266 -10.67 -21.75 23.88
CA GLN A 266 -9.49 -21.05 23.37
C GLN A 266 -8.52 -21.94 22.55
N ASN A 267 -8.67 -23.26 22.61
CA ASN A 267 -7.82 -24.23 21.91
C ASN A 267 -8.53 -24.93 20.74
N VAL A 268 -9.73 -24.48 20.39
CA VAL A 268 -10.51 -25.00 19.27
C VAL A 268 -10.39 -24.04 18.10
N ILE A 269 -9.75 -24.49 17.03
CA ILE A 269 -9.71 -23.81 15.73
C ILE A 269 -10.86 -24.38 14.90
N VAL A 270 -11.61 -23.54 14.20
CA VAL A 270 -12.65 -24.03 13.28
C VAL A 270 -12.10 -23.97 11.86
N SER A 271 -11.95 -25.13 11.21
CA SER A 271 -11.61 -25.19 9.79
C SER A 271 -12.87 -25.18 8.93
N HIS A 272 -12.88 -24.32 7.91
CA HIS A 272 -13.81 -24.33 6.79
C HIS A 272 -13.10 -24.87 5.54
N GLU A 273 -13.61 -25.96 4.99
CA GLU A 273 -13.14 -26.56 3.75
C GLU A 273 -14.27 -26.55 2.73
N ALA A 274 -14.11 -25.81 1.64
CA ALA A 274 -15.09 -25.73 0.57
C ALA A 274 -14.52 -26.31 -0.72
N THR A 275 -15.34 -27.12 -1.41
CA THR A 275 -15.00 -27.74 -2.69
C THR A 275 -15.83 -27.13 -3.81
N PHE A 276 -15.15 -26.67 -4.85
CA PHE A 276 -15.75 -26.09 -6.06
C PHE A 276 -15.28 -26.83 -7.29
N GLN A 277 -16.15 -27.00 -8.28
CA GLN A 277 -15.78 -27.41 -9.62
C GLN A 277 -15.80 -26.19 -10.54
N VAL A 278 -14.68 -25.93 -11.22
CA VAL A 278 -14.55 -24.76 -12.11
C VAL A 278 -14.39 -25.21 -13.55
N LYS A 279 -15.21 -24.66 -14.45
CA LYS A 279 -15.12 -24.87 -15.90
C LYS A 279 -14.88 -23.53 -16.59
N ARG A 280 -14.03 -23.50 -17.62
CA ARG A 280 -13.82 -22.31 -18.47
C ARG A 280 -14.10 -22.67 -19.92
N ASN A 281 -15.00 -21.95 -20.57
CA ASN A 281 -15.41 -22.23 -21.96
C ASN A 281 -15.76 -23.72 -22.18
N LEU A 282 -16.48 -24.33 -21.24
CA LEU A 282 -16.88 -25.76 -21.24
C LEU A 282 -15.74 -26.78 -21.09
N LYS A 283 -14.47 -26.35 -20.98
CA LYS A 283 -13.36 -27.24 -20.59
C LYS A 283 -13.27 -27.32 -19.07
N GLU A 284 -13.26 -28.54 -18.53
CA GLU A 284 -13.10 -28.78 -17.10
C GLU A 284 -11.72 -28.38 -16.63
N PHE A 285 -11.68 -27.55 -15.58
CA PHE A 285 -10.47 -26.95 -15.05
C PHE A 285 -10.34 -27.30 -13.57
N SER A 286 -10.16 -28.60 -13.27
CA SER A 286 -9.88 -29.14 -11.93
C SER A 286 -10.96 -28.91 -10.87
N THR A 287 -10.99 -29.80 -9.89
CA THR A 287 -11.64 -29.53 -8.59
C THR A 287 -10.75 -28.59 -7.80
N MET A 288 -11.30 -27.49 -7.29
CA MET A 288 -10.61 -26.59 -6.37
C MET A 288 -11.09 -26.87 -4.94
N VAL A 289 -10.14 -27.05 -4.03
CA VAL A 289 -10.41 -27.16 -2.59
C VAL A 289 -9.82 -25.93 -1.92
N THR A 290 -10.65 -25.17 -1.22
CA THR A 290 -10.21 -24.01 -0.43
C THR A 290 -10.36 -24.34 1.05
N GLU A 291 -9.26 -24.33 1.79
CA GLU A 291 -9.26 -24.50 3.24
C GLU A 291 -8.94 -23.16 3.91
N ARG A 292 -9.75 -22.76 4.89
CA ARG A 292 -9.53 -21.59 5.73
C ARG A 292 -9.74 -21.95 7.19
N ARG A 293 -8.79 -21.56 8.03
CA ARG A 293 -8.81 -21.83 9.48
C ARG A 293 -9.11 -20.54 10.24
N PHE A 294 -9.98 -20.63 11.24
CA PHE A 294 -10.45 -19.54 12.07
C PHE A 294 -10.17 -19.82 13.54
#